data_AF-A0AB74VM00-F1
#
_entry.id   AF-A0AB74VM00-F1
#
_cell.length_a   1.000
_cell.length_b   1.000
_cell.length_c   1.000
_cell.angle_alpha   90.00
_cell.angle_beta   90.00
_cell.angle_gamma   90.00
#
_symmetry.space_group_name_H-M   'P 1'
#
loop_
_entity.id
_entity.type
_entity.pdbx_description
1 polymer ?
#
loop_
_entity_poly.entity_id
_entity_poly.type
_entity_poly.pdbx_seq_one_letter_code
_entity_poly.pdbx_strand_id
1 'polypeptide(L)' 'MGNIIKINMYAEMNKKKNVKLDLKTVEEVILEYNKWLKKNNREDKIETYEKFLQV' A
#
# COMPACT_ATOMS: atom_id res chain seq x y z
N MET A 1 -11.02 2.96 -4.33
CA MET A 1 -9.94 2.58 -3.39
C MET A 1 -9.40 1.26 -3.88
N GLY A 2 -8.12 1.19 -4.22
CA GLY A 2 -7.49 -0.04 -4.69
C GLY A 2 -7.50 -1.14 -3.62
N ASN A 3 -8.06 -2.31 -3.93
CA ASN A 3 -8.16 -3.42 -2.97
C ASN A 3 -6.80 -4.07 -2.68
N ILE A 4 -5.85 -3.97 -3.61
CA ILE A 4 -4.59 -4.73 -3.56
C ILE A 4 -3.64 -4.21 -2.49
N ILE A 5 -3.48 -2.89 -2.36
CA ILE A 5 -2.62 -2.31 -1.31
C ILE A 5 -3.12 -2.70 0.08
N LYS A 6 -4.44 -2.64 0.29
CA LYS A 6 -5.06 -2.93 1.57
C LYS A 6 -4.85 -4.40 1.94
N ILE A 7 -4.96 -5.31 0.96
CA ILE A 7 -4.73 -6.74 1.12
C ILE A 7 -3.25 -7.03 1.43
N ASN A 8 -2.31 -6.45 0.67
CA ASN A 8 -0.88 -6.70 0.88
C ASN A 8 -0.39 -6.14 2.20
N MET A 9 -0.81 -4.92 2.58
CA MET A 9 -0.49 -4.38 3.89
C MET A 9 -1.04 -5.25 5.01
N TYR A 10 -2.31 -5.67 4.93
CA TYR A 10 -2.89 -6.56 5.93
C TYR A 10 -2.19 -7.93 6.00
N ALA A 11 -1.76 -8.48 4.86
CA ALA A 11 -1.00 -9.73 4.80
C ALA A 11 0.40 -9.60 5.41
N GLU A 12 1.12 -8.51 5.14
CA GLU A 12 2.41 -8.21 5.79
C GLU A 12 2.25 -7.98 7.29
N MET A 13 1.19 -7.27 7.72
CA MET A 13 0.85 -7.04 9.12
C MET A 13 0.62 -8.35 9.88
N ASN A 14 -0.08 -9.32 9.26
CA ASN A 14 -0.30 -10.64 9.88
C ASN A 14 0.96 -11.51 9.93
N LYS A 15 1.90 -11.33 8.99
CA LYS A 15 3.20 -12.03 9.01
C LYS A 15 4.13 -11.47 10.09
N LYS A 16 4.18 -10.15 10.28
CA LYS A 16 4.99 -9.49 11.32
C LYS A 16 4.20 -9.37 12.63
N LYS A 17 4.06 -10.49 13.36
CA LYS A 17 3.33 -10.69 14.63
C LYS A 17 3.60 -9.71 15.81
N ASN A 18 4.30 -8.58 15.64
CA ASN A 18 4.69 -7.73 16.77
C ASN A 18 4.87 -6.23 16.46
N VAL A 19 4.49 -5.74 15.28
CA VAL A 19 4.57 -4.30 15.02
C VAL A 19 3.20 -3.69 15.29
N LYS A 20 3.09 -2.92 16.37
CA LYS A 20 1.94 -2.06 16.68
C LYS A 20 1.93 -0.91 15.68
N LEU A 21 1.57 -1.20 14.43
CA LEU A 21 1.48 -0.20 13.37
C LEU A 21 0.26 0.67 13.66
N ASP A 22 0.52 1.96 13.88
CA ASP A 22 -0.52 2.94 14.06
C ASP A 22 -1.37 2.99 12.78
N LEU A 23 -2.69 2.87 12.91
CA LEU A 23 -3.63 2.89 11.78
C LEU A 23 -3.41 4.13 10.89
N LYS A 24 -2.97 5.24 11.49
CA LYS A 24 -2.64 6.46 10.79
C LYS A 24 -1.50 6.27 9.79
N THR A 25 -0.46 5.53 10.16
CA THR A 25 0.67 5.22 9.26
C THR A 25 0.23 4.39 8.07
N VAL A 26 -0.70 3.45 8.27
CA VAL A 26 -1.26 2.65 7.18
C VAL A 26 -2.08 3.53 6.23
N GLU A 27 -2.94 4.40 6.77
CA GLU A 27 -3.73 5.33 5.95
C GLU A 27 -2.86 6.32 5.16
N GLU A 28 -1.77 6.82 5.76
CA GLU A 28 -0.82 7.70 5.09
C GLU A 28 -0.15 7.02 3.89
N VAL A 29 0.32 5.78 4.04
CA VAL A 29 0.93 5.04 2.92
C VAL A 29 -0.09 4.72 1.83
N ILE A 30 -1.33 4.40 2.20
CA ILE A 30 -2.42 4.20 1.23
C ILE A 30 -2.68 5.49 0.44
N LEU A 31 -2.69 6.65 1.12
CA LEU A 31 -2.87 7.96 0.47
C LEU A 31 -1.72 8.30 -0.48
N GLU A 32 -0.48 8.07 -0.05
CA GLU A 32 0.73 8.26 -0.85
C GLU A 32 0.69 7.44 -2.14
N TYR A 33 0.36 6.16 -2.02
CA TYR A 33 0.24 5.28 -3.18
C TYR A 33 -0.88 5.72 -4.13
N ASN A 34 -2.05 6.11 -3.64
CA ASN A 34 -3.13 6.61 -4.49
C ASN A 34 -2.73 7.89 -5.23
N LYS A 35 -1.98 8.79 -4.59
CA LYS A 35 -1.43 9.97 -5.25
C LYS A 35 -0.43 9.58 -6.33
N TRP A 36 0.45 8.61 -6.05
CA TRP A 36 1.42 8.12 -7.01
C TRP A 36 0.76 7.44 -8.21
N LEU A 37 -0.28 6.63 -8.00
CA LEU A 37 -1.09 6.05 -9.08
C LEU A 37 -1.66 7.12 -10.00
N LYS A 38 -2.33 8.13 -9.43
CA LYS A 38 -2.90 9.25 -10.19
C LYS A 38 -1.84 10.04 -10.93
N LYS A 39 -0.72 10.35 -10.28
CA LYS A 39 0.40 11.11 -10.87
C LYS A 39 1.01 10.37 -12.08
N ASN A 40 1.10 9.05 -12.01
CA ASN A 40 1.71 8.24 -13.05
C ASN A 40 0.68 7.64 -14.03
N ASN A 41 -0.61 7.99 -13.90
CA ASN A 41 -1.72 7.40 -14.65
C ASN A 41 -1.69 5.86 -14.66
N ARG A 42 -1.40 5.26 -13.50
CA ARG A 42 -1.29 3.80 -13.33
C ARG A 42 -2.55 3.24 -12.69
N GLU A 43 -2.85 2.00 -13.05
CA GLU A 43 -3.94 1.23 -12.45
C GLU A 43 -3.49 0.55 -11.15
N ASP A 44 -4.45 0.37 -10.22
CA ASP A 44 -4.22 -0.41 -9.01
C ASP A 44 -4.11 -1.91 -9.34
N LYS A 45 -2.88 -2.38 -9.51
CA LYS A 45 -2.51 -3.76 -9.80
C LYS A 45 -1.30 -4.15 -8.95
N ILE A 46 -1.11 -5.45 -8.72
CA ILE A 46 -0.02 -5.94 -7.87
C ILE A 46 1.36 -5.55 -8.40
N GLU A 47 1.55 -5.63 -9.73
CA GLU A 47 2.77 -5.19 -10.41
C GLU A 47 3.05 -3.69 -10.20
N THR A 48 1.99 -2.88 -10.15
CA THR A 48 2.07 -1.45 -9.92
C THR A 48 2.48 -1.16 -8.47
N TYR A 49 1.94 -1.93 -7.52
CA TYR A 49 2.31 -1.81 -6.11
C TYR A 49 3.75 -2.27 -5.85
N GLU A 50 4.19 -3.36 -6.46
CA GLU A 50 5.59 -3.78 -6.38
C GLU A 50 6.53 -2.70 -6.94
N LYS A 51 6.16 -2.05 -8.04
CA LYS A 51 6.89 -0.89 -8.57
C LYS A 51 6.88 0.30 -7.64
N PHE A 52 5.81 0.53 -6.87
CA PHE A 52 5.77 1.61 -5.88
C PHE A 52 6.70 1.34 -4.71
N LEU A 53 6.80 0.09 -4.23
CA LEU A 53 7.69 -0.30 -3.15
C LEU A 53 9.19 -0.24 -3.53
N GLN A 54 9.51 -0.23 -4.82
CA GLN A 54 10.87 -0.15 -5.34
C GLN A 54 11.35 1.28 -5.66
N VAL A 55 10.47 2.28 -5.56
CA VAL A 55 10.79 3.71 -5.77
C VAL A 55 11.24 4.33 -4.46
#